data_AF-A0A1B0AZC6-F1
#
_entry.id   AF-A0A1B0AZC6-F1
#
_cell.length_a   1.000
_cell.length_b   1.000
_cell.length_c   1.000
_cell.angle_alpha   90.00
_cell.angle_beta   90.00
_cell.angle_gamma   90.00
#
_symmetry.space_group_name_H-M   'P 1'
#
loop_
_entity.id
_entity.type
_entity.pdbx_description
1 polymer ?
#
loop_
_entity_poly.entity_id
_entity_poly.type
_entity_poly.pdbx_seq_one_letter_code
_entity_poly.pdbx_strand_id
1 'polypeptide(L)'
;MLINFYIVHVFGIVILIKQISTESCINDRSLFESESKMAKHFVKIDCEQGGRQRIQFGIIYSENIILTSNEYKVGDSVTCFIKYKNLRGPTRPGRYKNMNTIVEVWRMDSYIAEKDILSRTSVSLKILLLRRKMKLDTKLAAPMPLPERPYKQQGTCVVIGGDKPDTQTKIVEMKAVVIDRKECESTYPNLGENVLCVEIPDKFCNFEHCDEYIEGSALVCDGVLTALIGPNQPCFPLKPRTSAGVYEATKWIRSLEKLISSDREYKKALVTVVLSAAKKNIYDIGIILSKNKILTAYAPNLHETRIFEQGSFSDFYEAKGHIEYGAGKTINWNKARSHTNTTIFAPRELQLSVIMLNEDIHLSPQTAYSMRLPETAPRRNAKCIIATLFPRWMKFSLTLMDYDECVKRLPQLHKDYMCIRQILPHTDDCIQSGNPIICDGELTAIVAKMTNCNKNYPRPVTPIHRYRSWILATMRGLELSGSEQSTFAWLLWLINSFINLNVFLQNN
;
A
#
# COMPACT_ATOMS: atom_id res chain seq x y z
N MET A 1 -56.95 55.80 -6.63
CA MET A 1 -55.68 56.07 -5.91
C MET A 1 -55.79 55.49 -4.50
N LEU A 2 -55.72 54.15 -4.34
CA LEU A 2 -55.89 53.49 -3.02
C LEU A 2 -55.40 52.03 -2.97
N ILE A 3 -54.49 51.60 -3.86
CA ILE A 3 -54.05 50.18 -3.93
C ILE A 3 -52.56 49.98 -3.62
N ASN A 4 -51.77 51.06 -3.47
CA ASN A 4 -50.30 50.94 -3.35
C ASN A 4 -49.72 50.97 -1.93
N PHE A 5 -50.53 50.99 -0.87
CA PHE A 5 -50.02 51.03 0.51
C PHE A 5 -50.04 49.67 1.24
N TYR A 6 -50.73 48.65 0.72
CA TYR A 6 -50.83 47.34 1.38
C TYR A 6 -49.67 46.38 1.06
N ILE A 7 -49.05 46.49 -0.11
CA ILE A 7 -47.96 45.57 -0.52
C ILE A 7 -46.63 45.89 0.19
N VAL A 8 -46.40 47.16 0.54
CA VAL A 8 -45.17 47.57 1.25
C VAL A 8 -45.19 47.15 2.72
N HIS A 9 -46.36 47.11 3.36
CA HIS A 9 -46.47 46.62 4.75
C HIS A 9 -46.33 45.10 4.87
N VAL A 10 -46.81 44.32 3.90
CA VAL A 10 -46.68 42.85 3.94
C VAL A 10 -45.23 42.42 3.67
N PHE A 11 -44.50 43.08 2.77
CA PHE A 11 -43.06 42.81 2.58
C PHE A 11 -42.18 43.30 3.74
N GLY A 12 -42.54 44.40 4.39
CA GLY A 12 -41.86 44.86 5.61
C GLY A 12 -42.05 43.91 6.79
N ILE A 13 -43.22 43.28 6.91
CA ILE A 13 -43.51 42.31 7.97
C ILE A 13 -42.85 40.95 7.70
N VAL A 14 -42.76 40.49 6.46
CA VAL A 14 -42.06 39.22 6.12
C VAL A 14 -40.54 39.35 6.25
N ILE A 15 -39.96 40.53 6.00
CA ILE A 15 -38.53 40.78 6.22
C ILE A 15 -38.22 40.95 7.72
N LEU A 16 -39.15 41.48 8.53
CA LEU A 16 -38.97 41.52 10.00
C LEU A 16 -39.21 40.18 10.71
N ILE A 17 -40.01 39.26 10.16
CA ILE A 17 -40.25 37.94 10.80
C ILE A 17 -39.01 37.03 10.75
N LYS A 18 -38.04 37.28 9.87
CA LYS A 18 -36.77 36.54 9.88
C LYS A 18 -35.72 37.12 10.85
N GLN A 19 -36.06 38.18 11.61
CA GLN A 19 -35.09 38.91 12.43
C GLN A 19 -35.33 38.91 13.93
N ILE A 20 -36.35 38.23 14.47
CA ILE A 20 -36.49 38.05 15.93
C ILE A 20 -37.03 36.65 16.24
N SER A 21 -36.18 35.65 16.05
CA SER A 21 -36.05 34.59 17.05
C SER A 21 -34.78 34.90 17.82
N THR A 22 -34.90 35.70 18.88
CA THR A 22 -33.84 35.81 19.89
C THR A 22 -33.81 34.52 20.70
N GLU A 23 -33.47 33.39 20.07
CA GLU A 23 -32.75 32.36 20.81
C GLU A 23 -31.37 32.97 21.07
N SER A 24 -31.09 33.28 22.34
CA SER A 24 -29.78 33.74 22.75
C SER A 24 -28.73 32.75 22.26
N CYS A 25 -27.76 33.19 21.45
CA CYS A 25 -26.72 32.31 20.98
C CYS A 25 -26.01 31.64 22.16
N ILE A 26 -25.93 30.32 22.09
CA ILE A 26 -25.27 29.49 23.08
C ILE A 26 -23.78 29.50 22.77
N ASN A 27 -23.01 30.17 23.62
CA ASN A 27 -21.55 30.29 23.48
C ASN A 27 -20.78 29.34 24.40
N ASP A 28 -21.51 28.53 25.16
CA ASP A 28 -20.91 27.57 26.08
C ASP A 28 -20.37 26.37 25.30
N ARG A 29 -19.04 26.29 25.17
CA ARG A 29 -18.34 25.17 24.52
C ARG A 29 -18.69 23.83 25.16
N SER A 30 -19.02 23.76 26.45
CA SER A 30 -19.42 22.50 27.10
C SER A 30 -20.78 21.96 26.65
N LEU A 31 -21.64 22.83 26.08
CA LEU A 31 -22.92 22.43 25.48
C LEU A 31 -22.77 22.02 24.01
N PHE A 32 -21.75 22.54 23.33
CA PHE A 32 -21.42 22.21 21.93
C PHE A 32 -20.53 20.96 21.81
N GLU A 33 -19.54 20.84 22.68
CA GLU A 33 -18.47 19.86 22.62
C GLU A 33 -18.42 19.02 23.91
N SER A 34 -18.17 17.72 23.76
CA SER A 34 -17.96 16.81 24.89
C SER A 34 -16.88 15.77 24.59
N GLU A 35 -16.31 15.14 25.63
CA GLU A 35 -15.37 14.03 25.42
C GLU A 35 -16.04 12.85 24.70
N SER A 36 -15.36 12.29 23.69
CA SER A 36 -15.94 11.21 22.90
C SER A 36 -15.71 9.82 23.49
N LYS A 37 -16.79 9.06 23.64
CA LYS A 37 -16.72 7.62 23.94
C LYS A 37 -16.26 6.80 22.74
N MET A 38 -16.24 7.39 21.55
CA MET A 38 -15.82 6.77 20.29
C MET A 38 -14.35 7.05 19.96
N ALA A 39 -13.60 7.73 20.82
CA ALA A 39 -12.19 8.09 20.61
C ALA A 39 -11.29 6.91 20.21
N LYS A 40 -11.58 5.70 20.72
CA LYS A 40 -10.85 4.46 20.39
C LYS A 40 -10.93 4.06 18.92
N HIS A 41 -11.85 4.64 18.14
CA HIS A 41 -12.03 4.35 16.73
C HIS A 41 -11.20 5.27 15.83
N PHE A 42 -10.55 6.29 16.38
CA PHE A 42 -9.92 7.36 15.63
C PHE A 42 -8.40 7.25 15.57
N VAL A 43 -7.86 7.79 14.49
CA VAL A 43 -6.43 8.01 14.29
C VAL A 43 -6.14 9.45 13.92
N LYS A 44 -4.98 9.94 14.36
CA LYS A 44 -4.40 11.19 13.86
C LYS A 44 -3.47 10.85 12.70
N ILE A 45 -3.64 11.54 11.58
CA ILE A 45 -2.90 11.29 10.34
C ILE A 45 -2.06 12.54 10.05
N ASP A 46 -0.78 12.34 9.78
CA ASP A 46 0.18 13.38 9.44
C ASP A 46 0.79 13.02 8.10
N CYS A 47 0.50 13.84 7.09
CA CYS A 47 0.93 13.63 5.72
C CYS A 47 1.77 14.82 5.24
N GLU A 48 2.77 14.55 4.42
CA GLU A 48 3.61 15.56 3.76
C GLU A 48 3.65 15.32 2.26
N GLN A 49 3.38 16.38 1.49
CA GLN A 49 3.43 16.40 0.03
C GLN A 49 4.05 17.73 -0.43
N GLY A 50 5.11 17.69 -1.23
CA GLY A 50 5.77 18.90 -1.75
C GLY A 50 6.24 19.87 -0.66
N GLY A 51 6.72 19.35 0.49
CA GLY A 51 7.14 20.14 1.65
C GLY A 51 6.00 20.72 2.49
N ARG A 52 4.74 20.49 2.12
CA ARG A 52 3.57 20.89 2.92
C ARG A 52 3.11 19.75 3.81
N GLN A 53 3.21 19.95 5.11
CA GLN A 53 2.71 19.02 6.12
C GLN A 53 1.26 19.40 6.50
N ARG A 54 0.37 18.42 6.63
CA ARG A 54 -0.96 18.62 7.23
C ARG A 54 -1.30 17.50 8.20
N ILE A 55 -2.01 17.89 9.25
CA ILE A 55 -2.59 16.99 10.24
C ILE A 55 -4.09 16.91 9.97
N GLN A 56 -4.60 15.70 9.94
CA GLN A 56 -6.01 15.38 9.71
C GLN A 56 -6.39 14.14 10.53
N PHE A 57 -7.64 13.70 10.39
CA PHE A 57 -8.15 12.54 11.10
C PHE A 57 -8.61 11.42 10.18
N GLY A 58 -8.89 10.28 10.79
CA GLY A 58 -9.52 9.16 10.12
C GLY A 58 -9.97 8.14 11.15
N ILE A 59 -10.58 7.07 10.66
CA ILE A 59 -11.13 6.01 11.48
C ILE A 59 -10.44 4.68 11.19
N ILE A 60 -10.33 3.85 12.22
CA ILE A 60 -9.84 2.48 12.11
C ILE A 60 -10.94 1.65 11.46
N TYR A 61 -10.69 1.07 10.28
CA TYR A 61 -11.60 0.09 9.68
C TYR A 61 -11.16 -1.34 9.98
N SER A 62 -9.85 -1.61 9.95
CA SER A 62 -9.28 -2.90 10.36
C SER A 62 -7.86 -2.71 10.88
N GLU A 63 -7.19 -3.79 11.31
CA GLU A 63 -5.78 -3.73 11.73
C GLU A 63 -4.83 -3.28 10.60
N ASN A 64 -5.29 -3.32 9.35
CA ASN A 64 -4.49 -3.00 8.16
C ASN A 64 -4.93 -1.69 7.48
N ILE A 65 -6.14 -1.20 7.75
CA ILE A 65 -6.81 -0.20 6.93
C ILE A 65 -7.38 0.93 7.80
N ILE A 66 -7.10 2.16 7.38
CA ILE A 66 -7.74 3.39 7.86
C ILE A 66 -8.63 3.96 6.77
N LEU A 67 -9.80 4.49 7.15
CA LEU A 67 -10.62 5.32 6.28
C LEU A 67 -10.45 6.79 6.65
N THR A 68 -10.35 7.65 5.63
CA THR A 68 -10.21 9.10 5.80
C THR A 68 -10.84 9.79 4.59
N SER A 69 -10.93 11.11 4.64
CA SER A 69 -11.31 11.93 3.51
C SER A 69 -10.28 13.04 3.43
N ASN A 70 -9.52 13.11 2.32
CA ASN A 70 -8.47 14.11 2.20
C ASN A 70 -8.13 14.56 0.78
N GLU A 71 -7.36 15.64 0.68
CA GLU A 71 -6.90 16.28 -0.58
C GLU A 71 -5.66 15.63 -1.22
N TYR A 72 -4.92 14.76 -0.52
CA TYR A 72 -3.63 14.23 -1.00
C TYR A 72 -3.75 13.40 -2.25
N LYS A 73 -3.10 13.81 -3.33
CA LYS A 73 -3.17 13.05 -4.59
C LYS A 73 -2.49 11.69 -4.43
N VAL A 74 -3.20 10.66 -4.84
CA VAL A 74 -2.71 9.29 -4.96
C VAL A 74 -1.50 9.30 -5.88
N GLY A 75 -0.37 8.72 -5.49
CA GLY A 75 0.82 8.64 -6.36
C GLY A 75 1.41 9.98 -6.78
N ASP A 76 1.45 10.93 -5.86
CA ASP A 76 2.60 11.83 -5.74
C ASP A 76 3.49 11.31 -4.60
N SER A 77 4.72 11.81 -4.44
CA SER A 77 5.61 11.48 -3.32
C SER A 77 5.06 12.00 -1.98
N VAL A 78 4.00 11.35 -1.49
CA VAL A 78 3.31 11.64 -0.24
C VAL A 78 3.81 10.68 0.82
N THR A 79 4.30 11.20 1.94
CA THR A 79 4.63 10.38 3.10
C THR A 79 3.61 10.65 4.20
N CYS A 80 2.92 9.59 4.64
CA CYS A 80 1.90 9.68 5.69
C CYS A 80 2.22 8.75 6.86
N PHE A 81 2.03 9.26 8.07
CA PHE A 81 2.07 8.49 9.32
C PHE A 81 0.74 8.60 10.04
N ILE A 82 0.27 7.49 10.59
CA ILE A 82 -0.89 7.45 11.47
C ILE A 82 -0.45 7.22 12.90
N LYS A 83 -1.18 7.80 13.84
CA LYS A 83 -1.05 7.57 15.28
C LYS A 83 -2.37 7.11 15.87
N TYR A 84 -2.33 6.09 16.72
CA TYR A 84 -3.52 5.45 17.33
C TYR A 84 -3.32 5.16 18.83
N LYS A 85 -4.39 4.84 19.57
CA LYS A 85 -4.46 4.66 21.05
C LYS A 85 -4.26 5.92 21.88
N ASN A 86 -3.14 6.61 21.69
CA ASN A 86 -2.86 7.89 22.34
C ASN A 86 -2.53 8.89 21.25
N LEU A 87 -3.42 9.85 21.04
CA LEU A 87 -3.30 10.84 19.97
C LEU A 87 -2.48 12.07 20.41
N ARG A 88 -2.15 12.21 21.69
CA ARG A 88 -1.25 13.25 22.19
C ARG A 88 0.21 12.96 21.85
N GLY A 89 0.98 14.01 21.59
CA GLY A 89 2.37 14.02 21.16
C GLY A 89 2.54 13.91 19.64
N PRO A 90 3.80 13.80 19.17
CA PRO A 90 4.14 13.81 17.75
C PRO A 90 3.58 12.59 17.00
N THR A 91 3.17 12.78 15.75
CA THR A 91 2.66 11.72 14.84
C THR A 91 3.77 11.04 14.06
N ARG A 92 4.93 11.69 13.93
CA ARG A 92 6.12 11.17 13.27
C ARG A 92 7.11 10.62 14.30
N PRO A 93 7.83 9.52 13.96
CA PRO A 93 8.85 8.99 14.85
C PRO A 93 10.01 9.99 14.98
N GLY A 94 10.33 10.40 16.22
CA GLY A 94 11.62 11.02 16.54
C GLY A 94 12.74 9.98 16.59
N ARG A 95 14.01 10.40 16.70
CA ARG A 95 15.18 9.49 16.74
C ARG A 95 15.05 8.36 17.77
N TYR A 96 14.34 8.61 18.87
CA TYR A 96 14.04 7.63 19.91
C TYR A 96 12.69 7.97 20.57
N LYS A 97 11.56 7.38 20.15
CA LYS A 97 10.36 7.07 21.00
C LYS A 97 9.14 6.61 20.18
N ASN A 98 8.52 5.51 20.65
CA ASN A 98 7.18 4.97 20.35
C ASN A 98 6.80 4.64 18.89
N MET A 99 7.49 3.64 18.32
CA MET A 99 7.02 2.95 17.10
C MET A 99 5.78 2.06 17.30
N ASN A 100 5.32 1.84 18.54
CA ASN A 100 4.22 0.92 18.80
C ASN A 100 2.84 1.50 18.46
N THR A 101 2.70 2.82 18.51
CA THR A 101 1.44 3.54 18.26
C THR A 101 1.49 4.40 17.01
N ILE A 102 2.61 4.41 16.29
CA ILE A 102 2.80 5.14 15.03
C ILE A 102 3.05 4.13 13.91
N VAL A 103 2.33 4.27 12.81
CA VAL A 103 2.46 3.38 11.66
C VAL A 103 2.53 4.20 10.38
N GLU A 104 3.49 3.88 9.52
CA GLU A 104 3.59 4.47 8.18
C GLU A 104 2.47 3.93 7.28
N VAL A 105 1.85 4.80 6.50
CA VAL A 105 0.96 4.41 5.41
C VAL A 105 1.81 3.90 4.26
N TRP A 106 1.50 2.70 3.78
CA TRP A 106 2.18 2.12 2.63
C TRP A 106 1.46 2.43 1.33
N ARG A 107 0.12 2.33 1.30
CA ARG A 107 -0.65 2.60 0.08
C ARG A 107 -1.94 3.35 0.32
N MET A 108 -2.45 4.06 -0.70
CA MET A 108 -3.71 4.81 -0.60
C MET A 108 -4.58 4.67 -1.85
N ASP A 109 -5.89 4.69 -1.69
CA ASP A 109 -6.82 4.72 -2.82
C ASP A 109 -8.03 5.59 -2.53
N SER A 110 -8.74 5.95 -3.59
CA SER A 110 -9.92 6.80 -3.54
C SER A 110 -11.12 6.08 -4.13
N TYR A 111 -12.29 6.20 -3.49
CA TYR A 111 -13.54 5.58 -3.97
C TYR A 111 -13.98 6.13 -5.34
N ILE A 112 -13.78 7.43 -5.55
CA ILE A 112 -14.03 8.12 -6.82
C ILE A 112 -12.68 8.56 -7.39
N ALA A 113 -12.48 8.32 -8.68
CA ALA A 113 -11.22 8.62 -9.36
C ALA A 113 -10.97 10.14 -9.39
N GLU A 114 -9.73 10.54 -9.11
CA GLU A 114 -9.35 11.95 -8.92
C GLU A 114 -9.63 12.86 -10.13
N LYS A 115 -9.68 12.29 -11.33
CA LYS A 115 -10.00 13.00 -12.58
C LYS A 115 -11.46 13.49 -12.66
N ASP A 116 -12.34 12.92 -11.82
CA ASP A 116 -13.77 13.24 -11.76
C ASP A 116 -14.08 14.17 -10.58
N ILE A 117 -13.04 14.63 -9.85
CA ILE A 117 -13.20 15.53 -8.70
C ILE A 117 -13.32 16.98 -9.15
N LEU A 118 -14.55 17.46 -9.29
CA LEU A 118 -14.84 18.89 -9.14
C LEU A 118 -14.75 19.21 -7.64
N SER A 119 -13.82 20.09 -7.25
CA SER A 119 -13.27 20.24 -5.89
C SER A 119 -14.27 20.50 -4.75
N ARG A 120 -15.56 20.69 -5.04
CA ARG A 120 -16.60 20.98 -4.04
C ARG A 120 -17.85 20.15 -4.15
N THR A 121 -18.16 19.66 -5.35
CA THR A 121 -19.32 18.79 -5.58
C THR A 121 -18.97 17.32 -5.38
N SER A 122 -17.69 16.99 -5.20
CA SER A 122 -17.25 15.63 -4.91
C SER A 122 -16.30 15.65 -3.72
N VAL A 123 -16.49 14.72 -2.80
CA VAL A 123 -15.63 14.53 -1.63
C VAL A 123 -15.06 13.12 -1.71
N SER A 124 -13.74 13.02 -1.71
CA SER A 124 -13.04 11.75 -1.88
C SER A 124 -12.95 10.99 -0.57
N LEU A 125 -13.71 9.89 -0.45
CA LEU A 125 -13.42 8.85 0.54
C LEU A 125 -12.15 8.11 0.15
N LYS A 126 -11.24 7.91 1.11
CA LYS A 126 -9.96 7.23 0.90
C LYS A 126 -9.71 6.09 1.87
N ILE A 127 -9.02 5.08 1.36
CA ILE A 127 -8.46 3.96 2.13
C ILE A 127 -6.95 4.14 2.23
N LEU A 128 -6.41 4.00 3.44
CA LEU A 128 -4.98 3.96 3.69
C LEU A 128 -4.59 2.56 4.18
N LEU A 129 -3.77 1.87 3.39
CA LEU A 129 -3.19 0.58 3.72
C LEU A 129 -1.88 0.77 4.49
N LEU A 130 -1.79 0.14 5.65
CA LEU A 130 -0.68 0.34 6.58
C LEU A 130 0.51 -0.59 6.33
N ARG A 131 1.72 -0.02 6.45
CA ARG A 131 3.00 -0.72 6.31
C ARG A 131 3.16 -1.85 7.33
N ARG A 132 2.59 -1.68 8.53
CA ARG A 132 2.54 -2.69 9.61
C ARG A 132 1.12 -2.83 10.14
N LYS A 133 0.80 -3.99 10.70
CA LYS A 133 -0.49 -4.21 11.38
C LYS A 133 -0.56 -3.37 12.66
N MET A 134 -1.68 -2.69 12.88
CA MET A 134 -1.98 -2.08 14.16
C MET A 134 -2.24 -3.17 15.20
N LYS A 135 -1.79 -2.95 16.44
CA LYS A 135 -2.13 -3.80 17.57
C LYS A 135 -3.44 -3.32 18.18
N LEU A 136 -4.56 -3.78 17.64
CA LEU A 136 -5.88 -3.41 18.11
C LEU A 136 -6.09 -3.85 19.57
N ASP A 137 -6.86 -3.04 20.29
CA ASP A 137 -7.22 -3.22 21.70
C ASP A 137 -8.64 -2.67 21.86
N THR A 138 -9.59 -3.49 22.30
CA THR A 138 -11.01 -3.10 22.30
C THR A 138 -11.33 -1.88 23.16
N LYS A 139 -10.45 -1.52 24.10
CA LYS A 139 -10.56 -0.33 24.95
C LYS A 139 -9.85 0.88 24.34
N LEU A 140 -8.70 0.70 23.70
CA LEU A 140 -7.85 1.82 23.25
C LEU A 140 -7.83 2.05 21.73
N ALA A 141 -8.07 1.01 20.93
CA ALA A 141 -8.01 1.04 19.47
C ALA A 141 -8.88 -0.07 18.87
N ALA A 142 -10.08 0.28 18.38
CA ALA A 142 -11.04 -0.67 17.85
C ALA A 142 -11.56 -0.24 16.46
N PRO A 143 -11.91 -1.19 15.57
CA PRO A 143 -12.57 -0.88 14.31
C PRO A 143 -13.89 -0.13 14.52
N MET A 144 -14.15 0.87 13.69
CA MET A 144 -15.46 1.51 13.55
C MET A 144 -16.32 0.68 12.59
N PRO A 145 -17.53 0.25 12.99
CA PRO A 145 -18.44 -0.45 12.10
C PRO A 145 -18.85 0.41 10.90
N LEU A 146 -18.98 -0.22 9.73
CA LEU A 146 -19.55 0.44 8.55
C LEU A 146 -21.09 0.48 8.65
N PRO A 147 -21.72 1.51 8.08
CA PRO A 147 -23.18 1.59 8.02
C PRO A 147 -23.78 0.43 7.20
N GLU A 148 -24.84 -0.17 7.72
CA GLU A 148 -25.59 -1.23 7.02
C GLU A 148 -26.78 -0.70 6.22
N ARG A 149 -27.19 0.54 6.50
CA ARG A 149 -28.35 1.21 5.89
C ARG A 149 -27.99 2.66 5.60
N PRO A 150 -28.64 3.29 4.59
CA PRO A 150 -28.46 4.71 4.37
C PRO A 150 -29.00 5.50 5.57
N TYR A 151 -28.37 6.63 5.86
CA TYR A 151 -28.88 7.56 6.86
C TYR A 151 -30.26 8.08 6.43
N LYS A 152 -31.20 8.12 7.38
CA LYS A 152 -32.51 8.75 7.20
C LYS A 152 -32.50 10.03 8.04
N GLN A 153 -32.69 11.19 7.41
CA GLN A 153 -32.79 12.48 8.10
C GLN A 153 -33.81 12.36 9.24
N GLN A 154 -33.33 12.52 10.48
CA GLN A 154 -34.05 12.59 11.78
C GLN A 154 -33.17 12.10 12.95
N GLY A 155 -32.02 11.49 12.67
CA GLY A 155 -31.08 11.04 13.70
C GLY A 155 -30.32 12.16 14.40
N THR A 156 -29.90 11.93 15.65
CA THR A 156 -28.99 12.85 16.35
C THR A 156 -27.58 12.64 15.82
N CYS A 157 -26.98 13.70 15.28
CA CYS A 157 -25.66 13.65 14.68
C CYS A 157 -24.62 14.44 15.47
N VAL A 158 -23.40 13.92 15.46
CA VAL A 158 -22.20 14.60 15.98
C VAL A 158 -21.06 14.44 14.99
N VAL A 159 -20.18 15.43 14.93
CA VAL A 159 -18.87 15.28 14.30
C VAL A 159 -17.89 14.87 15.39
N ILE A 160 -17.22 13.75 15.18
CA ILE A 160 -16.19 13.22 16.08
C ILE A 160 -14.83 13.44 15.42
N GLY A 161 -13.96 14.19 16.09
CA GLY A 161 -12.69 14.63 15.55
C GLY A 161 -11.76 15.12 16.64
N GLY A 162 -10.60 15.65 16.25
CA GLY A 162 -9.73 16.35 17.19
C GLY A 162 -10.28 17.72 17.54
N ASP A 163 -10.16 18.12 18.82
CA ASP A 163 -10.38 19.50 19.26
C ASP A 163 -9.44 20.51 18.57
N LYS A 164 -8.25 20.03 18.17
CA LYS A 164 -7.25 20.79 17.41
C LYS A 164 -6.26 19.87 16.68
N PRO A 165 -5.69 20.31 15.55
CA PRO A 165 -4.79 19.51 14.74
C PRO A 165 -3.32 19.63 15.19
N ASP A 166 -3.02 19.47 16.49
CA ASP A 166 -1.68 19.66 17.04
C ASP A 166 -1.15 18.47 17.87
N THR A 167 -0.15 18.69 18.73
CA THR A 167 0.39 17.65 19.60
C THR A 167 -0.43 17.41 20.87
N GLN A 168 -1.37 18.28 21.20
CA GLN A 168 -2.22 18.19 22.38
C GLN A 168 -3.63 17.65 22.09
N THR A 169 -3.91 17.31 20.82
CA THR A 169 -5.20 16.78 20.35
C THR A 169 -5.87 15.81 21.33
N LYS A 170 -7.15 16.07 21.59
CA LYS A 170 -8.12 15.19 22.23
C LYS A 170 -9.25 14.90 21.25
N ILE A 171 -9.83 13.70 21.31
CA ILE A 171 -11.00 13.39 20.50
C ILE A 171 -12.26 13.80 21.23
N VAL A 172 -13.09 14.59 20.55
CA VAL A 172 -14.29 15.21 21.07
C VAL A 172 -15.47 14.97 20.12
N GLU A 173 -16.68 15.06 20.66
CA GLU A 173 -17.93 15.04 19.90
C GLU A 173 -18.50 16.45 19.87
N MET A 174 -18.69 16.98 18.67
CA MET A 174 -19.21 18.31 18.40
C MET A 174 -20.62 18.18 17.79
N LYS A 175 -21.58 18.98 18.25
CA LYS A 175 -22.96 18.94 17.71
C LYS A 175 -22.95 19.26 16.22
N ALA A 176 -23.74 18.53 15.44
CA ALA A 176 -23.86 18.72 14.00
C ALA A 176 -25.28 18.43 13.50
N VAL A 177 -25.67 19.11 12.43
CA VAL A 177 -26.91 18.88 11.67
C VAL A 177 -26.54 18.43 10.27
N VAL A 178 -27.25 17.43 9.75
CA VAL A 178 -27.16 17.01 8.35
C VAL A 178 -28.21 17.77 7.56
N ILE A 179 -27.77 18.49 6.54
CA ILE A 179 -28.64 19.33 5.72
C ILE A 179 -29.37 18.49 4.68
N ASP A 180 -30.59 18.92 4.34
CA ASP A 180 -31.34 18.31 3.26
C ASP A 180 -30.58 18.33 1.94
N ARG A 181 -30.71 17.24 1.19
CA ARG A 181 -30.01 17.09 -0.08
C ARG A 181 -30.35 18.21 -1.06
N LYS A 182 -31.62 18.61 -1.17
CA LYS A 182 -32.05 19.67 -2.11
C LYS A 182 -31.50 21.02 -1.69
N GLU A 183 -31.45 21.29 -0.40
CA GLU A 183 -30.86 22.52 0.15
C GLU A 183 -29.35 22.57 -0.08
N CYS A 184 -28.66 21.47 0.20
CA CYS A 184 -27.23 21.31 -0.07
C CYS A 184 -26.91 21.50 -1.57
N GLU A 185 -27.72 20.94 -2.47
CA GLU A 185 -27.61 21.11 -3.93
C GLU A 185 -27.89 22.54 -4.40
N SER A 186 -28.76 23.28 -3.71
CA SER A 186 -28.99 24.70 -4.01
C SER A 186 -27.74 25.56 -3.76
N THR A 187 -26.89 25.15 -2.80
CA THR A 187 -25.61 25.81 -2.51
C THR A 187 -24.47 25.29 -3.38
N TYR A 188 -24.51 23.99 -3.71
CA TYR A 188 -23.51 23.28 -4.50
C TYR A 188 -24.18 22.58 -5.70
N PRO A 189 -24.42 23.28 -6.81
CA PRO A 189 -25.03 22.67 -8.00
C PRO A 189 -24.19 21.49 -8.52
N ASN A 190 -24.86 20.43 -8.99
CA ASN A 190 -24.23 19.17 -9.45
C ASN A 190 -23.46 18.41 -8.36
N LEU A 191 -23.96 18.44 -7.12
CA LEU A 191 -23.42 17.68 -6.01
C LEU A 191 -23.37 16.17 -6.33
N GLY A 192 -22.24 15.54 -6.07
CA GLY A 192 -22.05 14.10 -6.24
C GLY A 192 -22.95 13.31 -5.32
N GLU A 193 -23.47 12.18 -5.79
CA GLU A 193 -24.51 11.40 -5.10
C GLU A 193 -24.11 10.98 -3.68
N ASN A 194 -22.82 10.72 -3.45
CA ASN A 194 -22.28 10.29 -2.16
C ASN A 194 -21.85 11.45 -1.24
N VAL A 195 -22.15 12.71 -1.58
CA VAL A 195 -21.78 13.87 -0.76
C VAL A 195 -22.92 14.27 0.17
N LEU A 196 -22.59 14.51 1.43
CA LEU A 196 -23.49 15.02 2.46
C LEU A 196 -23.02 16.41 2.91
N CYS A 197 -23.96 17.31 3.15
CA CYS A 197 -23.69 18.61 3.78
C CYS A 197 -23.96 18.54 5.28
N VAL A 198 -23.06 19.14 6.06
CA VAL A 198 -23.21 19.26 7.51
C VAL A 198 -22.96 20.68 7.97
N GLU A 199 -23.67 21.08 9.01
CA GLU A 199 -23.57 22.40 9.64
C GLU A 199 -23.55 22.28 11.17
N ILE A 200 -23.08 23.35 11.80
CA ILE A 200 -23.25 23.56 13.23
C ILE A 200 -24.70 24.00 13.46
N PRO A 201 -25.42 23.45 14.47
CA PRO A 201 -26.78 23.88 14.74
C PRO A 201 -26.88 25.39 15.04
N ASP A 202 -27.86 26.08 14.44
CA ASP A 202 -28.03 27.55 14.49
C ASP A 202 -27.90 28.18 15.88
N LYS A 203 -28.38 27.48 16.92
CA LYS A 203 -28.29 27.94 18.31
C LYS A 203 -26.85 28.15 18.81
N PHE A 204 -25.85 27.58 18.15
CA PHE A 204 -24.42 27.69 18.44
C PHE A 204 -23.74 28.68 17.48
N CYS A 205 -24.34 29.86 17.29
CA CYS A 205 -24.01 30.79 16.21
C CYS A 205 -22.58 31.39 16.23
N ASN A 206 -21.82 31.20 17.30
CA ASN A 206 -20.44 31.69 17.45
C ASN A 206 -19.37 30.63 17.14
N PHE A 207 -19.78 29.43 16.73
CA PHE A 207 -18.86 28.39 16.29
C PHE A 207 -18.93 28.25 14.76
N GLU A 208 -17.77 28.10 14.13
CA GLU A 208 -17.68 27.95 12.67
C GLU A 208 -17.19 26.55 12.30
N HIS A 209 -17.92 25.89 11.40
CA HIS A 209 -17.59 24.52 11.01
C HIS A 209 -16.20 24.40 10.35
N CYS A 210 -15.64 25.50 9.80
CA CYS A 210 -14.31 25.50 9.19
C CYS A 210 -13.19 25.30 10.21
N ASP A 211 -13.41 25.76 11.44
CA ASP A 211 -12.46 25.67 12.54
C ASP A 211 -12.71 24.42 13.38
N GLU A 212 -13.98 24.04 13.55
CA GLU A 212 -14.38 22.93 14.41
C GLU A 212 -14.32 21.56 13.69
N TYR A 213 -14.75 21.48 12.42
CA TYR A 213 -14.84 20.19 11.71
C TYR A 213 -13.61 19.92 10.86
N ILE A 214 -12.55 19.43 11.52
CA ILE A 214 -11.27 19.12 10.87
C ILE A 214 -11.42 18.00 9.82
N GLU A 215 -10.68 18.11 8.71
CA GLU A 215 -10.61 17.12 7.62
C GLU A 215 -10.43 15.68 8.11
N GLY A 216 -11.21 14.76 7.53
CA GLY A 216 -11.20 13.35 7.88
C GLY A 216 -11.83 12.98 9.24
N SER A 217 -12.33 13.97 10.01
CA SER A 217 -13.22 13.71 11.15
C SER A 217 -14.47 12.95 10.70
N ALA A 218 -15.13 12.22 11.59
CA ALA A 218 -16.28 11.41 11.22
C ALA A 218 -17.59 12.05 11.66
N LEU A 219 -18.54 12.15 10.74
CA LEU A 219 -19.93 12.36 11.06
C LEU A 219 -20.53 11.03 11.53
N VAL A 220 -21.04 11.01 12.75
CA VAL A 220 -21.72 9.86 13.35
C VAL A 220 -23.15 10.26 13.69
N CYS A 221 -24.12 9.55 13.14
CA CYS A 221 -25.53 9.75 13.45
C CYS A 221 -26.09 8.50 14.11
N ASP A 222 -26.76 8.65 15.25
CA ASP A 222 -27.31 7.55 16.06
C ASP A 222 -26.28 6.44 16.36
N GLY A 223 -25.01 6.84 16.57
CA GLY A 223 -23.90 5.93 16.85
C GLY A 223 -23.35 5.19 15.63
N VAL A 224 -23.85 5.46 14.41
CA VAL A 224 -23.40 4.85 13.17
C VAL A 224 -22.55 5.82 12.35
N LEU A 225 -21.44 5.33 11.80
CA LEU A 225 -20.62 6.09 10.86
C LEU A 225 -21.43 6.47 9.62
N THR A 226 -21.61 7.76 9.39
CA THR A 226 -22.42 8.28 8.27
C THR A 226 -21.54 8.85 7.16
N ALA A 227 -20.60 9.72 7.52
CA ALA A 227 -19.73 10.40 6.55
C ALA A 227 -18.34 10.71 7.15
N LEU A 228 -17.38 11.03 6.29
CA LEU A 228 -16.10 11.62 6.69
C LEU A 228 -15.99 13.04 6.16
N ILE A 229 -15.61 13.98 7.02
CA ILE A 229 -15.53 15.40 6.69
C ILE A 229 -14.54 15.63 5.54
N GLY A 230 -14.99 16.39 4.55
CA GLY A 230 -14.23 16.75 3.36
C GLY A 230 -13.03 17.63 3.65
N PRO A 231 -12.16 17.80 2.65
CA PRO A 231 -10.98 18.62 2.79
C PRO A 231 -11.30 20.11 2.82
N ASN A 232 -10.38 20.89 3.37
CA ASN A 232 -10.65 22.25 3.88
C ASN A 232 -10.32 23.40 2.92
N GLN A 233 -9.99 23.18 1.64
CA GLN A 233 -9.35 24.25 0.84
C GLN A 233 -10.04 24.63 -0.49
N PRO A 234 -10.59 25.86 -0.60
CA PRO A 234 -10.92 26.80 0.48
C PRO A 234 -12.23 26.43 1.21
N CYS A 235 -12.24 26.60 2.53
CA CYS A 235 -13.45 26.52 3.35
C CYS A 235 -14.22 27.83 3.29
N PHE A 236 -15.55 27.75 3.23
CA PHE A 236 -16.45 28.91 3.28
C PHE A 236 -17.32 28.79 4.53
N PRO A 237 -17.11 29.61 5.57
CA PRO A 237 -17.88 29.52 6.81
C PRO A 237 -19.39 29.71 6.64
N LEU A 238 -19.79 30.42 5.57
CA LEU A 238 -21.19 30.71 5.24
C LEU A 238 -21.85 29.63 4.36
N LYS A 239 -21.15 28.52 4.09
CA LYS A 239 -21.70 27.44 3.28
C LYS A 239 -21.56 26.13 4.04
N PRO A 240 -22.52 25.21 3.90
CA PRO A 240 -22.44 23.91 4.54
C PRO A 240 -21.13 23.19 4.26
N ARG A 241 -20.64 22.45 5.26
CA ARG A 241 -19.45 21.62 5.12
C ARG A 241 -19.78 20.36 4.32
N THR A 242 -19.04 20.10 3.24
CA THR A 242 -19.21 18.87 2.48
C THR A 242 -18.45 17.70 3.11
N SER A 243 -19.00 16.51 3.00
CA SER A 243 -18.47 15.27 3.57
C SER A 243 -18.72 14.08 2.65
N ALA A 244 -17.83 13.09 2.69
CA ALA A 244 -17.96 11.85 1.93
C ALA A 244 -18.82 10.85 2.68
N GLY A 245 -20.03 10.60 2.18
CA GLY A 245 -20.92 9.55 2.66
C GLY A 245 -20.29 8.16 2.51
N VAL A 246 -20.39 7.36 3.57
CA VAL A 246 -19.71 6.06 3.65
C VAL A 246 -20.56 4.91 3.11
N TYR A 247 -21.89 5.01 3.21
CA TYR A 247 -22.81 3.91 2.91
C TYR A 247 -22.62 3.33 1.50
N GLU A 248 -22.66 4.17 0.46
CA GLU A 248 -22.49 3.73 -0.93
C GLU A 248 -21.13 3.08 -1.19
N ALA A 249 -20.09 3.53 -0.49
CA ALA A 249 -18.75 2.99 -0.62
C ALA A 249 -18.53 1.67 0.13
N THR A 250 -19.49 1.22 0.97
CA THR A 250 -19.34 0.02 1.81
C THR A 250 -18.98 -1.23 1.00
N LYS A 251 -19.58 -1.41 -0.17
CA LYS A 251 -19.26 -2.55 -1.07
C LYS A 251 -17.81 -2.47 -1.56
N TRP A 252 -17.37 -1.28 -1.95
CA TRP A 252 -15.99 -1.04 -2.40
C TRP A 252 -14.98 -1.27 -1.26
N ILE A 253 -15.23 -0.71 -0.06
CA ILE A 253 -14.36 -0.90 1.12
C ILE A 253 -14.19 -2.39 1.43
N ARG A 254 -15.30 -3.12 1.52
CA ARG A 254 -15.30 -4.57 1.78
C ARG A 254 -14.62 -5.36 0.66
N SER A 255 -14.75 -4.92 -0.58
CA SER A 255 -14.07 -5.58 -1.71
C SER A 255 -12.55 -5.46 -1.58
N LEU A 256 -12.02 -4.29 -1.21
CA LEU A 256 -10.59 -4.07 -1.04
C LEU A 256 -10.00 -4.89 0.11
N GLU A 257 -10.72 -5.03 1.22
CA GLU A 257 -10.29 -5.89 2.32
C GLU A 257 -10.17 -7.36 1.89
N LYS A 258 -11.14 -7.86 1.11
CA LYS A 258 -11.11 -9.23 0.58
C LYS A 258 -9.93 -9.49 -0.35
N LEU A 259 -9.40 -8.45 -1.01
CA LEU A 259 -8.22 -8.60 -1.87
C LEU A 259 -6.95 -8.80 -1.06
N ILE A 260 -6.96 -8.51 0.25
CA ILE A 260 -5.79 -8.56 1.13
C ILE A 260 -5.93 -9.77 2.06
N SER A 261 -5.20 -10.84 1.79
CA SER A 261 -5.10 -11.96 2.74
C SER A 261 -3.86 -11.83 3.63
N SER A 262 -4.04 -12.18 4.91
CA SER A 262 -2.96 -12.30 5.88
C SER A 262 -2.66 -13.74 6.32
N ASP A 263 -3.31 -14.73 5.71
CA ASP A 263 -2.92 -16.13 5.87
C ASP A 263 -1.47 -16.33 5.40
N ARG A 264 -0.80 -17.37 5.89
CA ARG A 264 0.65 -17.61 5.68
C ARG A 264 0.96 -18.60 4.56
N GLU A 265 -0.01 -18.96 3.72
CA GLU A 265 0.20 -19.81 2.56
C GLU A 265 1.27 -19.17 1.64
N TYR A 266 2.19 -19.96 1.06
CA TYR A 266 3.32 -19.47 0.27
C TYR A 266 4.41 -18.70 1.01
N LYS A 267 4.14 -18.14 2.21
CA LYS A 267 5.14 -17.35 2.96
C LYS A 267 6.48 -18.06 3.10
N LYS A 268 6.44 -19.36 3.38
CA LYS A 268 7.63 -20.19 3.62
C LYS A 268 8.35 -20.64 2.34
N ALA A 269 7.78 -20.37 1.18
CA ALA A 269 8.44 -20.58 -0.09
C ALA A 269 9.18 -19.32 -0.59
N LEU A 270 8.97 -18.17 0.04
CA LEU A 270 9.62 -16.91 -0.31
C LEU A 270 10.85 -16.67 0.56
N VAL A 271 11.84 -16.01 -0.02
CA VAL A 271 13.05 -15.51 0.66
C VAL A 271 13.29 -14.05 0.26
N THR A 272 13.95 -13.28 1.11
CA THR A 272 14.54 -12.01 0.69
C THR A 272 15.89 -12.31 0.07
N VAL A 273 16.15 -11.82 -1.14
CA VAL A 273 17.48 -11.89 -1.77
C VAL A 273 18.17 -10.56 -1.54
N VAL A 274 19.39 -10.59 -1.02
CA VAL A 274 20.15 -9.39 -0.66
C VAL A 274 21.48 -9.40 -1.38
N LEU A 275 21.77 -8.30 -2.06
CA LEU A 275 23.09 -7.98 -2.61
C LEU A 275 23.62 -6.74 -1.91
N SER A 276 24.74 -6.86 -1.19
CA SER A 276 25.31 -5.80 -0.37
C SER A 276 26.68 -5.37 -0.87
N ALA A 277 26.92 -4.06 -0.95
CA ALA A 277 28.21 -3.48 -1.33
C ALA A 277 28.31 -2.04 -0.78
N ALA A 278 29.47 -1.65 -0.23
CA ALA A 278 29.72 -0.29 0.27
C ALA A 278 28.63 0.29 1.21
N LYS A 279 28.05 -0.56 2.08
CA LYS A 279 26.90 -0.26 2.96
C LYS A 279 25.56 0.01 2.24
N LYS A 280 25.49 -0.18 0.93
CA LYS A 280 24.23 -0.23 0.16
C LYS A 280 23.75 -1.67 0.08
N ASN A 281 22.45 -1.87 0.28
CA ASN A 281 21.79 -3.15 0.09
C ASN A 281 20.76 -3.02 -1.03
N ILE A 282 20.84 -3.91 -2.02
CA ILE A 282 19.80 -4.11 -3.02
C ILE A 282 18.99 -5.33 -2.55
N TYR A 283 17.68 -5.12 -2.39
CA TYR A 283 16.75 -6.16 -1.97
C TYR A 283 15.91 -6.61 -3.16
N ASP A 284 15.79 -7.93 -3.33
CA ASP A 284 14.91 -8.60 -4.27
C ASP A 284 14.10 -9.68 -3.53
N ILE A 285 13.06 -10.23 -4.14
CA ILE A 285 12.32 -11.36 -3.57
C ILE A 285 12.64 -12.63 -4.35
N GLY A 286 12.97 -13.71 -3.65
CA GLY A 286 13.24 -15.01 -4.27
C GLY A 286 12.16 -16.03 -3.93
N ILE A 287 12.02 -17.04 -4.79
CA ILE A 287 11.22 -18.23 -4.54
C ILE A 287 12.11 -19.48 -4.47
N ILE A 288 11.88 -20.33 -3.47
CA ILE A 288 12.60 -21.58 -3.26
C ILE A 288 12.13 -22.60 -4.31
N LEU A 289 13.04 -23.08 -5.16
CA LEU A 289 12.77 -24.17 -6.10
C LEU A 289 13.26 -25.53 -5.58
N SER A 290 14.33 -25.52 -4.79
CA SER A 290 14.87 -26.72 -4.12
C SER A 290 15.71 -26.29 -2.91
N LYS A 291 16.33 -27.25 -2.22
CA LYS A 291 17.14 -27.01 -1.02
C LYS A 291 18.22 -25.94 -1.20
N ASN A 292 18.81 -25.79 -2.38
CA ASN A 292 19.87 -24.81 -2.64
C ASN A 292 19.66 -23.97 -3.90
N LYS A 293 18.45 -23.95 -4.47
CA LYS A 293 18.14 -23.17 -5.69
C LYS A 293 17.02 -22.18 -5.42
N ILE A 294 17.30 -20.90 -5.67
CA ILE A 294 16.37 -19.79 -5.57
C ILE A 294 16.15 -19.19 -6.95
N LEU A 295 14.91 -18.91 -7.32
CA LEU A 295 14.55 -18.20 -8.53
C LEU A 295 14.16 -16.75 -8.17
N THR A 296 14.69 -15.78 -8.90
CA THR A 296 14.47 -14.34 -8.65
C THR A 296 14.45 -13.57 -9.97
N ALA A 297 14.18 -12.27 -9.93
CA ALA A 297 14.22 -11.43 -11.12
C ALA A 297 15.66 -11.13 -11.56
N TYR A 298 16.56 -10.83 -10.62
CA TYR A 298 17.94 -10.52 -10.92
C TYR A 298 18.93 -10.99 -9.84
N ALA A 299 20.00 -11.64 -10.26
CA ALA A 299 21.17 -11.93 -9.43
C ALA A 299 22.44 -12.05 -10.29
N PRO A 300 23.50 -11.27 -10.01
CA PRO A 300 24.77 -11.38 -10.72
C PRO A 300 25.57 -12.62 -10.29
N ASN A 301 26.46 -13.12 -11.14
CA ASN A 301 27.40 -14.19 -10.76
C ASN A 301 28.63 -13.59 -10.04
N LEU A 302 28.64 -13.63 -8.70
CA LEU A 302 29.71 -13.08 -7.86
C LEU A 302 30.97 -13.94 -7.82
N HIS A 303 30.88 -15.21 -8.23
CA HIS A 303 32.02 -16.12 -8.30
C HIS A 303 32.92 -15.80 -9.50
N GLU A 304 32.32 -15.47 -10.64
CA GLU A 304 33.04 -15.14 -11.88
C GLU A 304 33.30 -13.64 -12.02
N THR A 305 32.40 -12.80 -11.50
CA THR A 305 32.48 -11.34 -11.63
C THR A 305 32.61 -10.69 -10.26
N ARG A 306 33.77 -10.11 -9.98
CA ARG A 306 33.95 -9.25 -8.80
C ARG A 306 33.34 -7.90 -9.08
N ILE A 307 32.26 -7.59 -8.37
CA ILE A 307 31.57 -6.30 -8.47
C ILE A 307 32.05 -5.43 -7.31
N PHE A 308 32.55 -4.23 -7.62
CA PHE A 308 33.00 -3.27 -6.62
C PHE A 308 32.12 -2.03 -6.66
N GLU A 309 31.65 -1.58 -5.49
CA GLU A 309 30.97 -0.30 -5.33
C GLU A 309 31.87 0.69 -4.62
N GLN A 310 31.89 1.93 -5.11
CA GLN A 310 32.59 3.04 -4.48
C GLN A 310 31.81 3.53 -3.25
N GLY A 311 32.47 3.53 -2.10
CA GLY A 311 31.97 4.10 -0.85
C GLY A 311 32.18 5.61 -0.77
N SER A 312 31.69 6.21 0.31
CA SER A 312 31.73 7.67 0.54
C SER A 312 33.13 8.28 0.60
N PHE A 313 34.17 7.47 0.79
CA PHE A 313 35.57 7.90 0.90
C PHE A 313 36.45 7.38 -0.24
N SER A 314 35.86 7.01 -1.38
CA SER A 314 36.56 6.39 -2.52
C SER A 314 37.11 4.98 -2.30
N ASP A 315 36.81 4.35 -1.16
CA ASP A 315 37.04 2.92 -0.94
C ASP A 315 36.14 2.06 -1.84
N PHE A 316 36.67 0.96 -2.36
CA PHE A 316 35.91 0.00 -3.16
C PHE A 316 35.54 -1.22 -2.32
N TYR A 317 34.25 -1.55 -2.28
CA TYR A 317 33.76 -2.71 -1.54
C TYR A 317 33.22 -3.77 -2.49
N GLU A 318 33.72 -4.99 -2.33
CA GLU A 318 33.25 -6.16 -3.08
C GLU A 318 31.82 -6.51 -2.69
N ALA A 319 31.00 -6.80 -3.69
CA ALA A 319 29.60 -7.17 -3.51
C ALA A 319 29.45 -8.58 -2.94
N LYS A 320 28.54 -8.73 -1.97
CA LYS A 320 28.25 -10.01 -1.31
C LYS A 320 26.76 -10.35 -1.44
N GLY A 321 26.48 -11.61 -1.74
CA GLY A 321 25.14 -12.15 -1.88
C GLY A 321 24.74 -13.00 -0.67
N HIS A 322 23.55 -12.75 -0.13
CA HIS A 322 22.90 -13.69 0.79
C HIS A 322 21.38 -13.69 0.59
N ILE A 323 20.72 -14.71 1.15
CA ILE A 323 19.27 -14.73 1.30
C ILE A 323 18.91 -14.63 2.78
N GLU A 324 17.70 -14.14 3.07
CA GLU A 324 17.09 -14.19 4.40
C GLU A 324 15.78 -15.01 4.34
N TYR A 325 15.61 -15.95 5.26
CA TYR A 325 14.42 -16.81 5.35
C TYR A 325 14.12 -17.24 6.79
N GLY A 326 12.97 -17.90 7.01
CA GLY A 326 12.73 -18.69 8.23
C GLY A 326 12.94 -17.98 9.57
N ALA A 327 12.49 -16.71 9.69
CA ALA A 327 12.69 -15.84 10.85
C ALA A 327 14.12 -15.31 11.04
N GLY A 328 14.77 -14.88 9.95
CA GLY A 328 16.05 -14.17 9.99
C GLY A 328 17.28 -15.05 9.82
N LYS A 329 17.09 -16.32 9.42
CA LYS A 329 18.20 -17.18 9.00
C LYS A 329 18.77 -16.65 7.70
N THR A 330 20.10 -16.64 7.60
CA THR A 330 20.81 -16.18 6.41
C THR A 330 21.61 -17.30 5.78
N ILE A 331 21.65 -17.35 4.44
CA ILE A 331 22.53 -18.25 3.68
C ILE A 331 23.20 -17.44 2.58
N ASN A 332 24.53 -17.53 2.50
CA ASN A 332 25.31 -16.84 1.48
C ASN A 332 25.16 -17.52 0.11
N TRP A 333 25.33 -16.72 -0.93
CA TRP A 333 25.45 -17.19 -2.30
C TRP A 333 26.50 -16.36 -3.05
N ASN A 334 27.22 -17.02 -3.94
CA ASN A 334 28.13 -16.35 -4.87
C ASN A 334 27.91 -16.79 -6.32
N LYS A 335 27.17 -17.88 -6.56
CA LYS A 335 26.88 -18.40 -7.89
C LYS A 335 25.44 -18.07 -8.27
N ALA A 336 25.27 -17.46 -9.42
CA ALA A 336 23.97 -17.26 -10.04
C ALA A 336 24.12 -17.30 -11.56
N ARG A 337 23.03 -17.63 -12.25
CA ARG A 337 22.94 -17.52 -13.71
C ARG A 337 21.68 -16.78 -14.08
N SER A 338 21.86 -15.69 -14.82
CA SER A 338 20.77 -14.85 -15.33
C SER A 338 20.50 -15.19 -16.80
N HIS A 339 19.24 -15.09 -17.21
CA HIS A 339 18.85 -15.27 -18.61
C HIS A 339 19.45 -14.16 -19.48
N THR A 340 19.46 -12.93 -18.99
CA THR A 340 20.16 -11.79 -19.59
C THR A 340 21.23 -11.27 -18.65
N ASN A 341 22.45 -11.05 -19.15
CA ASN A 341 23.59 -10.57 -18.36
C ASN A 341 23.72 -9.04 -18.43
N THR A 342 22.63 -8.34 -18.09
CA THR A 342 22.50 -6.88 -18.15
C THR A 342 22.19 -6.35 -16.76
N THR A 343 22.86 -5.25 -16.39
CA THR A 343 22.59 -4.51 -15.16
C THR A 343 21.56 -3.40 -15.37
N ILE A 344 21.16 -3.16 -16.63
CA ILE A 344 20.16 -2.16 -17.00
C ILE A 344 18.79 -2.81 -16.85
N PHE A 345 18.04 -2.43 -15.81
CA PHE A 345 16.67 -2.91 -15.58
C PHE A 345 15.68 -2.28 -16.58
N ALA A 346 15.83 -2.62 -17.86
CA ALA A 346 14.99 -2.13 -18.94
C ALA A 346 13.82 -3.10 -19.22
N PRO A 347 12.62 -2.59 -19.54
CA PRO A 347 11.48 -3.42 -19.94
C PRO A 347 11.72 -4.28 -21.19
N ARG A 348 12.76 -3.96 -21.97
CA ARG A 348 13.15 -4.68 -23.19
C ARG A 348 14.01 -5.92 -22.93
N GLU A 349 14.46 -6.15 -21.70
CA GLU A 349 15.34 -7.26 -21.34
C GLU A 349 14.63 -8.17 -20.34
N LEU A 350 14.66 -9.48 -20.59
CA LEU A 350 13.99 -10.46 -19.76
C LEU A 350 14.74 -10.69 -18.44
N GLN A 351 14.09 -10.39 -17.33
CA GLN A 351 14.66 -10.50 -15.99
C GLN A 351 14.26 -11.85 -15.38
N LEU A 352 15.24 -12.75 -15.28
CA LEU A 352 15.10 -14.07 -14.66
C LEU A 352 16.47 -14.60 -14.26
N SER A 353 16.63 -15.00 -13.01
CA SER A 353 17.89 -15.54 -12.49
C SER A 353 17.66 -16.71 -11.57
N VAL A 354 18.56 -17.70 -11.65
CA VAL A 354 18.65 -18.80 -10.69
C VAL A 354 19.91 -18.60 -9.86
N ILE A 355 19.76 -18.56 -8.53
CA ILE A 355 20.84 -18.51 -7.55
C ILE A 355 21.11 -19.92 -7.04
N MET A 356 22.37 -20.26 -6.87
CA MET A 356 22.80 -21.43 -6.10
C MET A 356 23.34 -20.98 -4.74
N LEU A 357 22.72 -21.49 -3.69
CA LEU A 357 23.13 -21.24 -2.31
C LEU A 357 24.39 -22.04 -1.97
N ASN A 358 25.21 -21.49 -1.08
CA ASN A 358 26.41 -22.15 -0.59
C ASN A 358 26.08 -23.32 0.35
N GLU A 359 24.90 -23.29 0.97
CA GLU A 359 24.40 -24.28 1.91
C GLU A 359 22.94 -24.62 1.60
N ASP A 360 22.52 -25.81 2.01
CA ASP A 360 21.14 -26.28 1.84
C ASP A 360 20.20 -25.62 2.87
N ILE A 361 19.05 -25.15 2.39
CA ILE A 361 17.89 -24.83 3.19
C ILE A 361 17.30 -26.12 3.77
N HIS A 362 17.07 -26.12 5.08
CA HIS A 362 16.29 -27.17 5.72
C HIS A 362 14.80 -27.06 5.32
N LEU A 363 14.38 -27.88 4.37
CA LEU A 363 13.00 -27.93 3.90
C LEU A 363 12.13 -28.71 4.88
N SER A 364 11.16 -28.02 5.48
CA SER A 364 10.09 -28.63 6.28
C SER A 364 8.84 -27.75 6.25
N PRO A 365 7.63 -28.32 6.44
CA PRO A 365 6.39 -27.54 6.48
C PRO A 365 6.44 -26.38 7.50
N GLN A 366 7.26 -26.51 8.55
CA GLN A 366 7.43 -25.52 9.59
C GLN A 366 8.38 -24.39 9.19
N THR A 367 9.40 -24.66 8.36
CA THR A 367 10.52 -23.74 8.10
C THR A 367 10.50 -23.15 6.70
N ALA A 368 10.46 -24.00 5.68
CA ALA A 368 10.61 -23.63 4.28
C ALA A 368 10.11 -24.77 3.38
N TYR A 369 9.55 -24.46 2.22
CA TYR A 369 9.21 -25.47 1.22
C TYR A 369 9.45 -24.96 -0.20
N SER A 370 9.67 -25.88 -1.14
CA SER A 370 9.87 -25.53 -2.55
C SER A 370 8.55 -25.37 -3.30
N MET A 371 8.51 -24.40 -4.21
CA MET A 371 7.44 -24.28 -5.20
C MET A 371 7.74 -25.15 -6.41
N ARG A 372 6.69 -25.77 -6.95
CA ARG A 372 6.77 -26.49 -8.22
C ARG A 372 6.79 -25.49 -9.37
N LEU A 373 7.56 -25.82 -10.41
CA LEU A 373 7.53 -25.09 -11.67
C LEU A 373 6.31 -25.52 -12.48
N PRO A 374 5.58 -24.58 -13.10
CA PRO A 374 4.39 -24.86 -13.89
C PRO A 374 4.79 -25.56 -15.18
N GLU A 375 3.96 -26.49 -15.66
CA GLU A 375 4.18 -27.16 -16.95
C GLU A 375 3.49 -26.42 -18.10
N THR A 376 2.37 -25.77 -17.82
CA THR A 376 1.53 -25.09 -18.80
C THR A 376 1.31 -23.63 -18.42
N ALA A 377 0.82 -22.84 -19.39
CA ALA A 377 0.34 -21.49 -19.12
C ALA A 377 -0.82 -21.50 -18.12
N PRO A 378 -1.01 -20.41 -17.34
CA PRO A 378 -2.17 -20.27 -16.47
C PRO A 378 -3.46 -20.25 -17.29
N ARG A 379 -4.57 -20.71 -16.70
CA ARG A 379 -5.89 -20.62 -17.32
C ARG A 379 -6.28 -19.15 -17.51
N ARG A 380 -7.04 -18.84 -18.57
CA ARG A 380 -7.45 -17.47 -18.93
C ARG A 380 -8.15 -16.70 -17.78
N ASN A 381 -8.85 -17.42 -16.90
CA ASN A 381 -9.57 -16.86 -15.75
C ASN A 381 -9.00 -17.36 -14.41
N ALA A 382 -7.73 -17.76 -14.37
CA ALA A 382 -7.11 -18.25 -13.15
C ALA A 382 -7.14 -17.18 -12.05
N LYS A 383 -7.38 -17.61 -10.81
CA LYS A 383 -7.32 -16.68 -9.67
C LYS A 383 -5.86 -16.51 -9.28
N CYS A 384 -5.33 -15.34 -9.60
CA CYS A 384 -3.94 -15.03 -9.38
C CYS A 384 -3.75 -14.10 -8.19
N ILE A 385 -2.70 -14.40 -7.44
CA ILE A 385 -2.22 -13.56 -6.36
C ILE A 385 -0.77 -13.17 -6.59
N ILE A 386 -0.38 -12.08 -5.95
CA ILE A 386 1.02 -11.80 -5.65
C ILE A 386 1.24 -12.05 -4.15
N ALA A 387 2.29 -12.79 -3.83
CA ALA A 387 2.77 -12.96 -2.47
C ALA A 387 4.02 -12.11 -2.28
N THR A 388 4.08 -11.30 -1.22
CA THR A 388 5.23 -10.43 -0.94
C THR A 388 5.65 -10.47 0.52
N LEU A 389 6.96 -10.40 0.77
CA LEU A 389 7.54 -10.21 2.10
C LEU A 389 7.69 -8.72 2.47
N PHE A 390 7.52 -7.82 1.50
CA PHE A 390 7.68 -6.38 1.66
C PHE A 390 6.33 -5.63 1.57
N PRO A 391 6.10 -4.62 2.44
CA PRO A 391 6.93 -4.22 3.60
C PRO A 391 6.80 -5.19 4.78
N ARG A 392 5.86 -6.12 4.67
CA ARG A 392 5.66 -7.29 5.51
C ARG A 392 4.99 -8.35 4.66
N TRP A 393 4.85 -9.55 5.22
CA TRP A 393 4.08 -10.61 4.60
C TRP A 393 2.63 -10.18 4.29
N MET A 394 2.26 -10.21 3.02
CA MET A 394 0.91 -9.96 2.52
C MET A 394 0.67 -10.71 1.19
N LYS A 395 -0.58 -11.12 0.96
CA LYS A 395 -1.02 -11.66 -0.33
C LYS A 395 -2.12 -10.79 -0.91
N PHE A 396 -2.06 -10.55 -2.22
CA PHE A 396 -3.04 -9.71 -2.89
C PHE A 396 -3.51 -10.28 -4.20
N SER A 397 -4.81 -10.15 -4.48
CA SER A 397 -5.38 -10.52 -5.77
C SER A 397 -4.96 -9.54 -6.88
N LEU A 398 -4.80 -10.06 -8.09
CA LEU A 398 -4.40 -9.30 -9.28
C LEU A 398 -5.04 -9.85 -10.55
N THR A 399 -4.93 -9.07 -11.62
CA THR A 399 -5.32 -9.48 -12.97
C THR A 399 -4.07 -9.75 -13.80
N LEU A 400 -4.01 -10.91 -14.46
CA LEU A 400 -3.01 -11.19 -15.49
C LEU A 400 -3.43 -10.56 -16.81
N MET A 401 -2.45 -10.02 -17.52
CA MET A 401 -2.60 -9.46 -18.86
C MET A 401 -1.60 -10.17 -19.78
N ASP A 402 -2.05 -10.50 -20.98
CA ASP A 402 -1.16 -11.04 -22.01
C ASP A 402 -0.27 -9.95 -22.62
N TYR A 403 0.68 -10.37 -23.45
CA TYR A 403 1.64 -9.46 -24.10
C TYR A 403 0.96 -8.39 -24.95
N ASP A 404 -0.08 -8.76 -25.71
CA ASP A 404 -0.76 -7.86 -26.63
C ASP A 404 -1.51 -6.75 -25.88
N GLU A 405 -2.06 -7.05 -24.71
CA GLU A 405 -2.64 -6.04 -23.83
C GLU A 405 -1.57 -5.18 -23.15
N CYS A 406 -0.45 -5.78 -22.75
CA CYS A 406 0.68 -5.09 -22.14
C CYS A 406 1.31 -4.03 -23.05
N VAL A 407 1.65 -4.42 -24.29
CA VAL A 407 2.48 -3.60 -25.18
C VAL A 407 1.77 -2.32 -25.61
N LYS A 408 0.44 -2.32 -25.61
CA LYS A 408 -0.39 -1.11 -25.81
C LYS A 408 -0.07 -0.01 -24.80
N ARG A 409 0.43 -0.36 -23.61
CA ARG A 409 0.81 0.58 -22.55
C ARG A 409 2.31 0.62 -22.27
N LEU A 410 3.05 -0.40 -22.69
CA LEU A 410 4.50 -0.51 -22.56
C LEU A 410 5.12 -0.87 -23.92
N PRO A 411 5.27 0.09 -24.86
CA PRO A 411 5.66 -0.21 -26.24
C PRO A 411 7.04 -0.86 -26.40
N GLN A 412 7.94 -0.68 -25.43
CA GLN A 412 9.30 -1.24 -25.43
C GLN A 412 9.41 -2.56 -24.66
N LEU A 413 8.28 -3.22 -24.36
CA LEU A 413 8.25 -4.44 -23.59
C LEU A 413 8.80 -5.63 -24.39
N HIS A 414 9.70 -6.41 -23.80
CA HIS A 414 10.18 -7.67 -24.39
C HIS A 414 9.02 -8.62 -24.68
N LYS A 415 9.02 -9.26 -25.86
CA LYS A 415 7.93 -10.12 -26.38
C LYS A 415 7.52 -11.27 -25.46
N ASP A 416 8.45 -11.69 -24.61
CA ASP A 416 8.21 -12.82 -23.71
C ASP A 416 7.69 -12.42 -22.33
N TYR A 417 7.53 -11.13 -22.06
CA TYR A 417 6.84 -10.68 -20.86
C TYR A 417 5.34 -10.87 -20.97
N MET A 418 4.73 -11.09 -19.82
CA MET A 418 3.32 -10.81 -19.56
C MET A 418 3.25 -9.60 -18.62
N CYS A 419 2.05 -9.19 -18.21
CA CYS A 419 1.94 -8.19 -17.15
C CYS A 419 0.89 -8.55 -16.12
N ILE A 420 0.95 -7.83 -15.02
CA ILE A 420 -0.07 -7.81 -14.00
C ILE A 420 -0.63 -6.42 -13.83
N ARG A 421 -1.91 -6.36 -13.51
CA ARG A 421 -2.55 -5.17 -12.95
C ARG A 421 -2.98 -5.45 -11.53
N GLN A 422 -2.51 -4.62 -10.61
CA GLN A 422 -2.88 -4.69 -9.22
C GLN A 422 -4.29 -4.14 -9.04
N ILE A 423 -5.08 -4.78 -8.17
CA ILE A 423 -6.43 -4.34 -7.78
C ILE A 423 -6.36 -3.64 -6.39
N LEU A 424 -5.15 -3.34 -5.91
CA LEU A 424 -4.91 -2.71 -4.61
C LEU A 424 -4.85 -1.18 -4.68
N PRO A 425 -5.01 -0.52 -3.51
CA PRO A 425 -4.73 0.89 -3.34
C PRO A 425 -3.44 1.33 -4.03
N HIS A 426 -3.56 2.42 -4.78
CA HIS A 426 -2.55 2.94 -5.68
C HIS A 426 -1.45 3.72 -4.95
N THR A 427 -0.18 3.40 -5.24
CA THR A 427 0.96 4.29 -4.99
C THR A 427 1.95 4.19 -6.13
N ASP A 428 2.89 5.14 -6.19
CA ASP A 428 4.01 5.09 -7.15
C ASP A 428 5.04 4.02 -6.79
N ASP A 429 4.98 3.48 -5.56
CA ASP A 429 5.86 2.40 -5.14
C ASP A 429 5.69 1.18 -6.04
N CYS A 430 6.79 0.78 -6.66
CA CYS A 430 6.88 -0.48 -7.37
C CYS A 430 6.54 -1.64 -6.43
N ILE A 431 5.84 -2.64 -6.95
CA ILE A 431 6.01 -3.98 -6.38
C ILE A 431 7.49 -4.31 -6.51
N GLN A 432 8.09 -4.77 -5.42
CA GLN A 432 9.49 -5.19 -5.44
C GLN A 432 9.68 -6.30 -6.48
N SER A 433 10.78 -6.25 -7.22
CA SER A 433 11.10 -7.31 -8.19
C SER A 433 11.17 -8.67 -7.50
N GLY A 434 11.17 -9.73 -8.30
CA GLY A 434 11.35 -11.09 -7.80
C GLY A 434 10.10 -11.68 -7.13
N ASN A 435 9.12 -10.84 -6.76
CA ASN A 435 7.88 -11.31 -6.17
C ASN A 435 7.19 -12.34 -7.08
N PRO A 436 6.79 -13.50 -6.51
CA PRO A 436 6.11 -14.52 -7.28
C PRO A 436 4.64 -14.17 -7.52
N ILE A 437 4.18 -14.45 -8.73
CA ILE A 437 2.78 -14.51 -9.10
C ILE A 437 2.35 -15.96 -9.05
N ILE A 438 1.30 -16.25 -8.29
CA ILE A 438 0.82 -17.60 -8.04
C ILE A 438 -0.63 -17.65 -8.49
N CYS A 439 -0.94 -18.54 -9.42
CA CYS A 439 -2.29 -18.73 -9.94
C CYS A 439 -2.71 -20.18 -9.71
N ASP A 440 -3.89 -20.38 -9.13
CA ASP A 440 -4.43 -21.71 -8.81
C ASP A 440 -3.43 -22.63 -8.05
N GLY A 441 -2.55 -22.02 -7.25
CA GLY A 441 -1.53 -22.69 -6.44
C GLY A 441 -0.18 -22.95 -7.11
N GLU A 442 -0.01 -22.59 -8.39
CA GLU A 442 1.24 -22.80 -9.14
C GLU A 442 2.00 -21.50 -9.37
N LEU A 443 3.34 -21.57 -9.32
CA LEU A 443 4.22 -20.45 -9.63
C LEU A 443 4.07 -20.07 -11.09
N THR A 444 3.41 -18.95 -11.38
CA THR A 444 3.04 -18.56 -12.74
C THR A 444 4.02 -17.60 -13.38
N ALA A 445 4.46 -16.58 -12.62
CA ALA A 445 5.35 -15.55 -13.12
C ALA A 445 6.21 -14.94 -12.00
N ILE A 446 7.26 -14.19 -12.37
CA ILE A 446 8.07 -13.38 -11.44
C ILE A 446 8.04 -11.92 -11.87
N VAL A 447 7.87 -11.01 -10.91
CA VAL A 447 7.84 -9.56 -11.16
C VAL A 447 9.21 -9.06 -11.60
N ALA A 448 9.27 -8.40 -12.77
CA ALA A 448 10.48 -7.76 -13.23
C ALA A 448 10.69 -6.41 -12.53
N LYS A 449 11.95 -6.01 -12.39
CA LYS A 449 12.33 -4.71 -11.85
C LYS A 449 12.09 -3.62 -12.89
N MET A 450 11.52 -2.51 -12.43
CA MET A 450 11.36 -1.28 -13.20
C MET A 450 11.95 -0.13 -12.41
N THR A 451 12.71 0.75 -13.08
CA THR A 451 13.28 1.95 -12.47
C THR A 451 12.25 3.07 -12.33
N ASN A 452 11.31 3.17 -13.27
CA ASN A 452 10.26 4.18 -13.29
C ASN A 452 8.87 3.53 -13.27
N CYS A 453 8.35 3.28 -12.07
CA CYS A 453 7.01 2.75 -11.91
C CYS A 453 5.98 3.88 -11.99
N ASN A 454 5.14 3.83 -13.03
CA ASN A 454 3.92 4.63 -13.06
C ASN A 454 2.76 3.77 -12.55
N LYS A 455 1.98 4.28 -11.60
CA LYS A 455 0.78 3.60 -11.07
C LYS A 455 -0.23 3.16 -12.14
N ASN A 456 -0.31 3.88 -13.28
CA ASN A 456 -1.28 3.62 -14.35
C ASN A 456 -0.81 2.56 -15.36
N TYR A 457 0.49 2.22 -15.37
CA TYR A 457 1.02 1.20 -16.24
C TYR A 457 0.94 -0.19 -15.60
N PRO A 458 0.67 -1.25 -16.39
CA PRO A 458 0.76 -2.61 -15.90
C PRO A 458 2.21 -2.94 -15.51
N ARG A 459 2.42 -3.96 -14.69
CA ARG A 459 3.75 -4.37 -14.24
C ARG A 459 4.23 -5.58 -15.03
N PRO A 460 5.40 -5.54 -15.68
CA PRO A 460 5.93 -6.65 -16.45
C PRO A 460 6.32 -7.81 -15.54
N VAL A 461 6.02 -9.03 -15.97
CA VAL A 461 6.32 -10.26 -15.25
C VAL A 461 6.83 -11.34 -16.21
N THR A 462 7.87 -12.07 -15.81
CA THR A 462 8.44 -13.17 -16.59
C THR A 462 7.59 -14.43 -16.40
N PRO A 463 6.94 -14.98 -17.45
CA PRO A 463 6.08 -16.16 -17.34
C PRO A 463 6.91 -17.45 -17.19
N ILE A 464 6.81 -18.13 -16.05
CA ILE A 464 7.71 -19.23 -15.69
C ILE A 464 7.57 -20.45 -16.59
N HIS A 465 6.36 -20.79 -17.04
CA HIS A 465 6.13 -21.97 -17.91
C HIS A 465 6.96 -21.93 -19.20
N ARG A 466 7.15 -20.74 -19.80
CA ARG A 466 7.95 -20.56 -21.04
C ARG A 466 9.43 -20.84 -20.81
N TYR A 467 9.91 -20.60 -19.58
CA TYR A 467 11.32 -20.72 -19.21
C TYR A 467 11.61 -21.95 -18.36
N ARG A 468 10.64 -22.86 -18.16
CA ARG A 468 10.79 -24.06 -17.34
C ARG A 468 12.03 -24.87 -17.72
N SER A 469 12.23 -25.14 -19.01
CA SER A 469 13.38 -25.90 -19.51
C SER A 469 14.70 -25.19 -19.22
N TRP A 470 14.76 -23.87 -19.43
CA TRP A 470 15.94 -23.07 -19.11
C TRP A 470 16.25 -23.05 -17.62
N ILE A 471 15.22 -22.94 -16.77
CA ILE A 471 15.37 -22.97 -15.30
C ILE A 471 15.94 -24.32 -14.86
N LEU A 472 15.35 -25.43 -15.33
CA LEU A 472 15.82 -26.78 -14.99
C LEU A 472 17.24 -27.05 -15.48
N ALA A 473 17.57 -26.66 -16.71
CA ALA A 473 18.92 -26.80 -17.25
C ALA A 473 19.93 -25.96 -16.45
N THR A 474 19.55 -24.74 -16.08
CA THR A 474 20.37 -23.84 -15.26
C THR A 474 20.61 -24.40 -13.85
N MET A 475 19.58 -24.93 -13.21
CA MET A 475 19.68 -25.57 -11.90
C MET A 475 20.72 -26.71 -11.91
N ARG A 476 20.71 -27.55 -12.95
CA ARG A 476 21.70 -28.63 -13.14
C ARG A 476 23.09 -28.10 -13.46
N GLY A 477 23.21 -27.13 -14.37
CA GLY A 477 24.50 -26.59 -14.79
C GLY A 477 25.27 -25.89 -13.67
N LEU A 478 24.58 -25.23 -12.73
CA LEU A 478 25.20 -24.61 -11.56
C LEU A 478 25.81 -25.65 -10.59
N GLU A 479 25.31 -26.88 -10.57
CA GLU A 479 25.85 -27.96 -9.71
C GLU A 479 27.16 -28.52 -10.29
N LEU A 480 27.21 -28.71 -11.61
CA LEU A 480 28.37 -29.27 -12.30
C LEU A 480 29.61 -28.36 -12.20
N SER A 481 29.42 -27.04 -12.26
CA SER A 481 30.50 -26.05 -12.11
C SER A 481 31.16 -26.02 -10.72
N GLY A 482 30.59 -26.72 -9.72
CA GLY A 482 31.21 -26.91 -8.40
C GLY A 482 31.94 -28.25 -8.24
N SER A 483 31.60 -29.27 -9.03
CA SER A 483 32.10 -30.63 -8.83
C SER A 483 33.26 -31.04 -9.76
N GLU A 484 33.38 -30.43 -10.94
CA GLU A 484 34.29 -30.95 -11.98
C GLU A 484 35.73 -30.43 -11.93
N GLN A 485 36.07 -29.40 -11.16
CA GLN A 485 37.49 -29.01 -10.99
C GLN A 485 38.29 -29.98 -10.12
N SER A 486 37.62 -30.74 -9.24
CA SER A 486 38.27 -31.75 -8.40
C SER A 486 38.45 -33.06 -9.16
N THR A 487 37.38 -33.60 -9.76
CA THR A 487 37.40 -34.93 -10.36
C THR A 487 38.21 -35.02 -11.66
N PHE A 488 38.20 -33.99 -12.51
CA PHE A 488 39.04 -33.98 -13.73
C PHE A 488 40.53 -33.79 -13.43
N ALA A 489 40.89 -33.02 -12.39
CA ALA A 489 42.28 -32.88 -11.97
C ALA A 489 42.84 -34.21 -11.40
N TRP A 490 42.04 -34.94 -10.62
CA TRP A 490 42.39 -36.28 -10.14
C TRP A 490 42.49 -37.32 -11.26
N LEU A 491 41.59 -37.30 -12.24
CA LEU A 491 41.65 -38.19 -13.41
C LEU A 491 42.86 -37.88 -14.31
N LEU A 492 43.17 -36.61 -14.56
CA LEU A 492 44.37 -36.22 -15.31
C LEU A 492 45.67 -36.54 -14.56
N TRP A 493 45.67 -36.44 -13.22
CA TRP A 493 46.80 -36.83 -12.39
C TRP A 493 47.00 -38.36 -12.40
N LEU A 494 45.94 -39.14 -12.29
CA LEU A 494 46.00 -40.62 -12.41
C LEU A 494 46.48 -41.06 -13.79
N ILE A 495 45.99 -40.44 -14.87
CA ILE A 495 46.42 -40.75 -16.23
C ILE A 495 47.91 -40.41 -16.42
N ASN A 496 48.39 -39.26 -15.90
CA ASN A 496 49.81 -38.91 -15.95
C ASN A 496 50.70 -39.81 -15.06
N SER A 497 50.19 -40.32 -13.94
CA SER A 497 50.91 -41.28 -13.10
C SER A 497 51.04 -42.66 -13.76
N PHE A 498 50.00 -43.12 -14.48
CA PHE A 498 50.07 -44.38 -15.25
C PHE A 498 50.99 -44.28 -16.48
N ILE A 499 51.03 -43.13 -17.16
CA ILE A 499 51.94 -42.92 -18.30
C ILE A 499 53.40 -42.87 -17.82
N ASN A 500 53.69 -42.22 -16.69
CA ASN A 500 55.05 -42.18 -16.13
C ASN A 500 55.52 -43.55 -15.58
N LEU A 501 54.63 -44.39 -15.07
CA LEU A 501 55.00 -45.74 -14.61
C LEU A 501 55.36 -46.67 -15.78
N ASN A 502 54.66 -46.55 -16.92
CA ASN A 502 54.96 -47.34 -18.12
C ASN A 502 56.27 -46.92 -18.80
N VAL A 503 56.67 -45.64 -18.71
CA VAL A 503 57.97 -45.17 -19.20
C VAL A 503 59.12 -45.66 -18.30
N PHE A 504 58.89 -45.83 -17.00
CA PHE A 504 59.91 -46.34 -16.07
C PHE A 504 60.12 -47.87 -16.16
N LEU A 505 59.10 -48.63 -16.56
CA LEU A 505 59.20 -50.09 -16.75
C LEU A 505 59.73 -50.52 -18.13
N GLN A 506 59.87 -49.59 -19.09
CA GLN A 506 60.50 -49.86 -20.39
C GLN A 506 62.00 -49.52 -20.45
N ASN A 507 62.56 -48.92 -19.39
CA ASN A 507 63.96 -48.46 -19.35
C ASN A 507 64.80 -49.11 -18.23
N ASN A 508 64.40 -50.28 -17.72
CA ASN A 508 65.22 -51.13 -16.84
C ASN A 508 65.40 -52.51 -17.42
#